data_AF-Q3AZ80-F1
#
_entry.id   AF-Q3AZ80-F1
#
_cell.length_a   1.000
_cell.length_b   1.000
_cell.length_c   1.000
_cell.angle_alpha   90.00
_cell.angle_beta   90.00
_cell.angle_gamma   90.00
#
_symmetry.space_group_name_H-M   'P 1'
#
loop_
_entity.id
_entity.type
_entity.pdbx_description
1 polymer ?
#
loop_
_entity_poly.entity_id
_entity_poly.type
_entity_poly.pdbx_seq_one_letter_code
_entity_poly.pdbx_strand_id
1 'polypeptide(L)'
;MKVHRSHRLDLDLPGGTAAQLEAYLSDPTRPLKALLNRKKIKQAEDGRFYYISRPYSLLMFRIQPEVIFRSCWTDARLQIEFEDCTIRGLGNLDSLVMFCCRATIFPRDMGLVAEADLSLEMKSESATVWIPRGVLQAMGEKALQLIVERLEKRCRTGLLRGAKGWILECT
;
A
#
# COMPACT_ATOMS: atom_id res chain seq x y z
N MET A 1 5.99 -0.94 -20.99
CA MET A 1 5.16 0.27 -20.73
C MET A 1 5.18 0.53 -19.24
N LYS A 2 5.29 1.78 -18.80
CA LYS A 2 5.27 2.14 -17.37
C LYS A 2 4.29 3.29 -17.14
N VAL A 3 3.46 3.16 -16.10
CA VAL A 3 2.65 4.24 -15.56
C VAL A 3 3.04 4.43 -14.10
N HIS A 4 3.04 5.68 -13.65
CA HIS A 4 3.46 6.06 -12.30
C HIS A 4 2.46 7.04 -11.71
N ARG A 5 2.28 6.98 -10.39
CA ARG A 5 1.47 7.93 -9.62
C ARG A 5 2.10 8.09 -8.24
N SER A 6 2.36 9.34 -7.88
CA SER A 6 2.62 9.75 -6.50
C SER A 6 1.31 10.18 -5.85
N HIS A 7 1.15 9.88 -4.57
CA HIS A 7 -0.04 10.23 -3.80
C HIS A 7 0.34 10.60 -2.37
N ARG A 8 -0.28 11.66 -1.87
CA ARG A 8 -0.17 12.11 -0.48
C ARG A 8 -1.54 12.21 0.13
N LEU A 9 -1.67 11.70 1.34
CA LEU A 9 -2.87 11.72 2.13
C LEU A 9 -2.57 12.25 3.54
N ASP A 10 -3.26 13.33 3.87
CA ASP A 10 -3.26 13.89 5.20
C ASP A 10 -4.43 13.33 6.02
N LEU A 11 -4.14 12.85 7.22
CA LEU A 11 -5.08 12.16 8.10
C LEU A 11 -5.21 12.91 9.43
N ASP A 12 -6.36 13.54 9.64
CA ASP A 12 -6.62 14.25 10.89
C ASP A 12 -6.90 13.29 12.04
N LEU A 13 -6.22 13.55 13.15
CA LEU A 13 -6.27 12.76 14.36
C LEU A 13 -6.18 13.67 15.60
N PRO A 14 -7.22 14.49 15.84
CA PRO A 14 -7.22 15.38 17.00
C PRO A 14 -7.16 14.55 18.29
N GLY A 15 -6.34 15.00 19.25
CA GLY A 15 -6.16 14.37 20.56
C GLY A 15 -4.92 13.49 20.72
N GLY A 16 -4.18 13.20 19.64
CA GLY A 16 -2.87 12.53 19.74
C GLY A 16 -1.71 13.53 19.77
N THR A 17 -0.77 13.34 20.68
CA THR A 17 0.52 14.06 20.65
C THR A 17 1.44 13.47 19.58
N ALA A 18 2.38 14.26 19.05
CA ALA A 18 3.39 13.76 18.11
C ALA A 18 4.15 12.55 18.67
N ALA A 19 4.56 12.60 19.93
CA ALA A 19 5.27 11.50 20.60
C ALA A 19 4.46 10.20 20.68
N GLN A 20 3.14 10.29 20.96
CA GLN A 20 2.28 9.11 20.93
C GLN A 20 2.18 8.51 19.52
N LEU A 21 2.11 9.35 18.49
CA LEU A 21 2.05 8.91 17.10
C LEU A 21 3.37 8.33 16.59
N GLU A 22 4.51 8.89 17.02
CA GLU A 22 5.82 8.29 16.81
C GLU A 22 5.90 6.90 17.45
N ALA A 23 5.51 6.77 18.72
CA ALA A 23 5.50 5.49 19.42
C ALA A 23 4.53 4.46 18.80
N TYR A 24 3.44 4.93 18.18
CA TYR A 24 2.54 4.08 17.41
C TYR A 24 3.22 3.52 16.16
N LEU A 25 3.94 4.37 15.43
CA LEU A 25 4.57 4.04 14.15
C LEU A 25 5.93 3.34 14.29
N SER A 26 6.62 3.53 15.42
CA SER A 26 7.96 3.00 15.66
C SER A 26 8.01 1.48 15.82
N ASP A 27 6.86 0.85 16.06
CA ASP A 27 6.67 -0.59 15.88
C ASP A 27 5.88 -0.82 14.59
N PRO A 28 6.55 -1.04 13.42
CA PRO A 28 5.90 -1.23 12.13
C PRO A 28 4.74 -2.23 12.11
N THR A 29 4.82 -3.28 12.93
CA THR A 29 3.81 -4.33 12.94
C THR A 29 2.44 -3.83 13.37
N ARG A 30 2.39 -2.83 14.27
CA ARG A 30 1.14 -2.26 14.78
C ARG A 30 0.35 -1.48 13.71
N PRO A 31 0.88 -0.44 13.05
CA PRO A 31 0.18 0.27 11.99
C PRO A 31 -0.09 -0.62 10.77
N LEU A 32 0.82 -1.54 10.42
CA LEU A 32 0.61 -2.43 9.27
C LEU A 32 -0.53 -3.43 9.50
N LYS A 33 -0.65 -4.02 10.71
CA LYS A 33 -1.81 -4.87 11.06
C LYS A 33 -3.13 -4.10 11.00
N ALA A 34 -3.13 -2.83 11.39
CA ALA A 34 -4.30 -1.96 11.33
C ALA A 34 -4.66 -1.61 9.87
N LEU A 35 -3.67 -1.21 9.06
CA LEU A 35 -3.82 -0.80 7.66
C LEU A 35 -4.22 -1.98 6.74
N LEU A 36 -3.58 -3.13 6.89
CA LEU A 36 -3.65 -4.24 5.92
C LEU A 36 -4.51 -5.42 6.39
N ASN A 37 -5.19 -5.29 7.53
CA ASN A 37 -5.92 -6.36 8.23
C ASN A 37 -5.00 -7.43 8.83
N ARG A 38 -4.97 -7.49 10.17
CA ARG A 38 -4.16 -8.41 10.97
C ARG A 38 -4.23 -9.89 10.57
N LYS A 39 -5.35 -10.36 10.00
CA LYS A 39 -5.53 -11.77 9.60
C LYS A 39 -4.87 -12.09 8.24
N LYS A 40 -4.39 -11.08 7.53
CA LYS A 40 -3.91 -11.16 6.15
C LYS A 40 -2.45 -10.74 6.00
N ILE A 41 -1.84 -10.24 7.08
CA ILE A 41 -0.43 -9.90 7.15
C ILE A 41 0.26 -10.85 8.13
N LYS A 42 1.43 -11.33 7.75
CA LYS A 42 2.35 -12.07 8.61
C LYS A 42 3.69 -11.36 8.61
N GLN A 43 4.23 -11.12 9.80
CA GLN A 43 5.60 -10.63 9.94
C GLN A 43 6.56 -11.82 9.78
N ALA A 44 7.67 -11.57 9.11
CA ALA A 44 8.80 -12.46 8.98
C ALA A 44 10.04 -11.79 9.59
N GLU A 45 11.19 -12.44 9.47
CA GLU A 45 12.47 -11.92 9.95
C GLU A 45 12.87 -10.64 9.19
N ASP A 46 13.80 -9.87 9.77
CA ASP A 46 14.44 -8.70 9.16
C ASP A 46 13.49 -7.61 8.66
N GLY A 47 12.36 -7.41 9.35
CA GLY A 47 11.38 -6.39 9.00
C GLY A 47 10.61 -6.69 7.70
N ARG A 48 10.66 -7.95 7.22
CA ARG A 48 9.88 -8.41 6.07
C ARG A 48 8.46 -8.78 6.47
N PHE A 49 7.52 -8.55 5.57
CA PHE A 49 6.11 -8.86 5.75
C PHE A 49 5.54 -9.56 4.52
N TYR A 50 4.65 -10.52 4.77
CA TYR A 50 3.86 -11.19 3.75
C TYR A 50 2.41 -10.75 3.88
N TYR A 51 1.83 -10.24 2.79
CA TYR A 51 0.46 -9.78 2.75
C TYR A 51 -0.31 -10.42 1.59
N ILE A 52 -1.49 -10.97 1.89
CA ILE A 52 -2.40 -11.51 0.88
C ILE A 52 -3.71 -10.72 0.93
N SER A 53 -4.08 -10.06 -0.17
CA SER A 53 -5.32 -9.30 -0.20
C SER A 53 -6.56 -10.21 -0.18
N ARG A 54 -7.73 -9.61 0.08
CA ARG A 54 -8.99 -10.23 -0.37
C ARG A 54 -9.07 -10.07 -1.89
N PRO A 55 -9.69 -11.02 -2.62
CA PRO A 55 -10.01 -10.80 -4.01
C PRO A 55 -10.88 -9.55 -4.18
N TYR A 56 -10.59 -8.75 -5.20
CA TYR A 56 -11.35 -7.55 -5.50
C TYR A 56 -11.41 -7.30 -7.01
N SER A 57 -12.44 -6.57 -7.44
CA SER A 57 -12.54 -6.15 -8.84
C SER A 57 -11.63 -4.96 -9.11
N LEU A 58 -10.88 -5.02 -10.20
CA LEU A 58 -10.08 -3.96 -10.77
C LEU A 58 -10.38 -3.91 -12.26
N LEU A 59 -11.10 -2.86 -12.71
CA LEU A 59 -11.70 -2.84 -14.05
C LEU A 59 -12.57 -4.09 -14.27
N MET A 60 -12.34 -4.81 -15.37
CA MET A 60 -13.00 -6.07 -15.71
C MET A 60 -12.38 -7.30 -15.01
N PHE A 61 -11.25 -7.16 -14.32
CA PHE A 61 -10.55 -8.28 -13.70
C PHE A 61 -10.95 -8.47 -12.25
N ARG A 62 -10.94 -9.73 -11.80
CA ARG A 62 -11.05 -10.07 -10.37
C ARG A 62 -9.69 -10.55 -9.90
N ILE A 63 -8.96 -9.68 -9.20
CA ILE A 63 -7.57 -9.94 -8.83
C ILE A 63 -7.39 -10.18 -7.34
N GLN A 64 -6.28 -10.85 -7.00
CA GLN A 64 -5.82 -11.03 -5.63
C GLN A 64 -4.30 -10.83 -5.55
N PRO A 65 -3.84 -9.62 -5.19
CA PRO A 65 -2.42 -9.39 -4.92
C PRO A 65 -1.89 -10.16 -3.71
N GLU A 66 -0.70 -10.72 -3.90
CA GLU A 66 0.19 -11.28 -2.89
C GLU A 66 1.46 -10.44 -2.88
N VAL A 67 1.81 -9.86 -1.72
CA VAL A 67 2.87 -8.86 -1.60
C VAL A 67 3.90 -9.31 -0.57
N ILE A 68 5.16 -9.20 -0.95
CA ILE A 68 6.30 -9.24 -0.05
C ILE A 68 6.85 -7.82 0.04
N PHE A 69 7.01 -7.31 1.26
CA PHE A 69 7.52 -5.96 1.47
C PHE A 69 8.35 -5.87 2.74
N ARG A 70 9.27 -4.92 2.78
CA ARG A 70 9.98 -4.54 4.01
C ARG A 70 9.35 -3.31 4.63
N SER A 71 9.43 -3.24 5.95
CA SER A 71 9.10 -2.03 6.66
C SER A 71 10.01 -1.82 7.86
N CYS A 72 10.41 -0.57 8.04
CA CYS A 72 11.25 -0.14 9.15
C CYS A 72 10.82 1.25 9.63
N TRP A 73 11.19 1.57 10.86
CA TRP A 73 11.08 2.91 11.40
C TRP A 73 12.45 3.57 11.32
N THR A 74 12.55 4.69 10.61
CA THR A 74 13.79 5.47 10.46
C THR A 74 13.47 6.92 10.15
N ASP A 75 14.29 7.85 10.63
CA ASP A 75 14.11 9.30 10.43
C ASP A 75 12.72 9.83 10.81
N ALA A 76 12.14 9.31 11.90
CA ALA A 76 10.78 9.59 12.34
C ALA A 76 9.68 9.23 11.31
N ARG A 77 9.96 8.25 10.43
CA ARG A 77 9.02 7.76 9.41
C ARG A 77 8.97 6.23 9.43
N LEU A 78 7.76 5.71 9.27
CA LEU A 78 7.52 4.33 8.92
C LEU A 78 7.70 4.20 7.41
N GLN A 79 8.78 3.57 6.98
CA GLN A 79 9.05 3.28 5.58
C GLN A 79 8.49 1.91 5.19
N ILE A 80 7.96 1.81 3.98
CA ILE A 80 7.38 0.59 3.41
C ILE A 80 7.89 0.48 1.97
N GLU A 81 8.52 -0.64 1.63
CA GLU A 81 9.05 -0.89 0.30
C GLU A 81 8.68 -2.29 -0.16
N PHE A 82 7.98 -2.38 -1.30
CA PHE A 82 7.60 -3.66 -1.88
C PHE A 82 8.83 -4.30 -2.52
N GLU A 83 9.10 -5.55 -2.14
CA GLU A 83 10.12 -6.39 -2.77
C GLU A 83 9.53 -7.19 -3.93
N ASP A 84 8.30 -7.68 -3.75
CA ASP A 84 7.59 -8.41 -4.79
C ASP A 84 6.06 -8.21 -4.66
N CYS A 85 5.38 -8.27 -5.80
CA CYS A 85 3.93 -8.23 -5.87
C CYS A 85 3.44 -9.14 -7.00
N THR A 86 2.95 -10.31 -6.62
CA THR A 86 2.30 -11.24 -7.55
C THR A 86 0.82 -10.87 -7.67
N ILE A 87 0.36 -10.59 -8.88
CA ILE A 87 -1.06 -10.27 -9.15
C ILE A 87 -1.69 -11.41 -9.93
N ARG A 88 -2.52 -12.21 -9.25
CA ARG A 88 -3.31 -13.26 -9.91
C ARG A 88 -4.65 -12.71 -10.40
N GLY A 89 -5.15 -13.22 -11.53
CA GLY A 89 -6.52 -12.97 -12.01
C GLY A 89 -6.66 -11.92 -13.12
N LEU A 90 -5.55 -11.52 -13.72
CA LEU A 90 -5.44 -10.76 -14.98
C LEU A 90 -5.34 -11.68 -16.23
N GLY A 91 -5.26 -13.00 -16.05
CA GLY A 91 -5.18 -13.97 -17.13
C GLY A 91 -3.79 -14.01 -17.75
N ASN A 92 -3.68 -13.85 -19.07
CA ASN A 92 -2.40 -13.86 -19.79
C ASN A 92 -1.45 -12.71 -19.35
N LEU A 93 -1.96 -11.73 -18.61
CA LEU A 93 -1.19 -10.59 -18.11
C LEU A 93 -0.55 -10.85 -16.73
N ASP A 94 -0.91 -11.93 -16.01
CA ASP A 94 -0.46 -12.20 -14.64
C ASP A 94 1.08 -12.16 -14.50
N SER A 95 1.81 -12.71 -15.48
CA SER A 95 3.27 -12.78 -15.49
C SER A 95 3.97 -11.56 -16.12
N LEU A 96 3.17 -10.68 -16.75
CA LEU A 96 3.63 -9.54 -17.54
C LEU A 96 3.56 -8.23 -16.78
N VAL A 97 2.72 -8.15 -15.75
CA VAL A 97 2.52 -6.96 -14.93
C VAL A 97 3.39 -7.04 -13.67
N MET A 98 4.14 -5.97 -13.43
CA MET A 98 4.91 -5.75 -12.22
C MET A 98 4.36 -4.51 -11.51
N PHE A 99 4.09 -4.63 -10.22
CA PHE A 99 3.63 -3.52 -9.38
C PHE A 99 4.70 -3.16 -8.35
N CYS A 100 5.09 -1.89 -8.32
CA CYS A 100 6.04 -1.35 -7.37
C CYS A 100 5.34 -0.33 -6.48
N CYS A 101 5.72 -0.32 -5.20
CA CYS A 101 5.20 0.62 -4.22
C CYS A 101 6.29 0.94 -3.20
N ARG A 102 6.56 2.24 -3.04
CA ARG A 102 7.31 2.79 -1.90
C ARG A 102 6.40 3.75 -1.18
N ALA A 103 6.30 3.64 0.14
CA ALA A 103 5.43 4.47 0.93
C ALA A 103 6.07 4.87 2.26
N THR A 104 5.66 6.01 2.77
CA THR A 104 6.05 6.50 4.08
C THR A 104 4.85 6.96 4.87
N ILE A 105 4.82 6.66 6.17
CA ILE A 105 3.83 7.19 7.10
C ILE A 105 4.58 7.89 8.24
N PHE A 106 4.20 9.12 8.55
CA PHE A 106 4.88 9.91 9.57
C PHE A 106 3.90 10.81 10.32
N PRO A 107 4.21 11.18 11.57
CA PRO A 107 3.35 12.06 12.36
C PRO A 107 3.40 13.49 11.83
N ARG A 108 2.33 14.22 12.07
CA ARG A 108 2.28 15.69 11.98
C ARG A 108 1.51 16.22 13.19
N ASP A 109 1.46 17.54 13.33
CA ASP A 109 0.58 18.17 14.31
C ASP A 109 -0.86 17.68 14.13
N MET A 110 -1.39 17.06 15.19
CA MET A 110 -2.75 16.52 15.25
C MET A 110 -3.09 15.51 14.14
N GLY A 111 -2.13 14.73 13.65
CA GLY A 111 -2.42 13.81 12.56
C GLY A 111 -1.28 12.91 12.09
N LEU A 112 -1.59 12.16 11.05
CA LEU A 112 -0.64 11.36 10.29
C LEU A 112 -0.60 11.85 8.85
N VAL A 113 0.54 11.69 8.21
CA VAL A 113 0.70 11.85 6.77
C VAL A 113 1.08 10.50 6.20
N ALA A 114 0.44 10.10 5.11
CA ALA A 114 0.80 8.94 4.32
C ALA A 114 1.16 9.38 2.90
N GLU A 115 2.35 8.99 2.44
CA GLU A 115 2.82 9.23 1.08
C GLU A 115 3.11 7.89 0.40
N ALA A 116 2.83 7.81 -0.89
CA ALA A 116 3.09 6.62 -1.68
C ALA A 116 3.47 6.96 -3.12
N ASP A 117 4.53 6.34 -3.60
CA ASP A 117 4.95 6.28 -4.99
C ASP A 117 4.64 4.90 -5.56
N LEU A 118 3.78 4.86 -6.56
CA LEU A 118 3.25 3.62 -7.13
C LEU A 118 3.56 3.56 -8.62
N SER A 119 3.98 2.40 -9.12
CA SER A 119 4.08 2.17 -10.55
C SER A 119 3.54 0.81 -10.97
N LEU A 120 2.93 0.79 -12.15
CA LEU A 120 2.62 -0.43 -12.89
C LEU A 120 3.50 -0.47 -14.13
N GLU A 121 4.25 -1.56 -14.24
CA GLU A 121 5.13 -1.83 -15.36
C GLU A 121 4.65 -3.08 -16.08
N MET A 122 4.66 -3.02 -17.40
CA MET A 122 4.37 -4.15 -18.26
C MET A 122 5.62 -4.50 -19.04
N LYS A 123 6.08 -5.74 -18.87
CA LYS A 123 7.23 -6.31 -19.58
C LYS A 123 7.01 -6.20 -21.09
N SER A 124 8.00 -5.69 -21.82
CA SER A 124 7.85 -5.42 -23.26
C SER A 124 8.00 -6.65 -24.15
N GLU A 125 8.45 -7.79 -23.61
CA GLU A 125 8.95 -8.92 -24.40
C GLU A 125 7.85 -9.89 -24.86
N SER A 126 6.60 -9.72 -24.43
CA SER A 126 5.55 -10.65 -24.82
C SER A 126 4.88 -10.20 -26.12
N ALA A 127 5.28 -10.80 -27.24
CA ALA A 127 4.59 -10.70 -28.54
C ALA A 127 3.15 -11.24 -28.55
N THR A 128 2.61 -11.64 -27.39
CA THR A 128 1.34 -12.35 -27.21
C THR A 128 0.15 -11.49 -26.81
N VAL A 129 0.32 -10.19 -26.54
CA VAL A 129 -0.79 -9.32 -26.12
C VAL A 129 -1.19 -8.39 -27.28
N TRP A 130 -2.28 -8.73 -27.97
CA TRP A 130 -2.88 -7.89 -29.01
C TRP A 130 -3.77 -6.79 -28.39
N ILE A 131 -3.19 -5.96 -27.52
CA ILE A 131 -3.87 -4.78 -26.96
C ILE A 131 -3.10 -3.53 -27.40
N PRO A 132 -3.76 -2.54 -28.02
CA PRO A 132 -3.10 -1.30 -28.40
C PRO A 132 -2.42 -0.62 -27.21
N ARG A 133 -1.20 -0.10 -27.41
CA ARG A 133 -0.40 0.52 -26.34
C ARG A 133 -1.14 1.62 -25.59
N GLY A 134 -1.91 2.46 -26.29
CA GLY A 134 -2.71 3.53 -25.67
C GLY A 134 -3.81 2.99 -24.74
N VAL A 135 -4.42 1.86 -25.09
CA VAL A 135 -5.42 1.18 -24.25
C VAL A 135 -4.75 0.61 -23.00
N LEU A 136 -3.59 -0.05 -23.15
CA LEU A 136 -2.82 -0.58 -22.00
C LEU A 136 -2.40 0.52 -21.04
N GLN A 137 -1.99 1.68 -21.57
CA GLN A 137 -1.62 2.83 -20.75
C GLN A 137 -2.83 3.35 -19.96
N ALA A 138 -3.97 3.59 -20.61
CA ALA A 138 -5.19 4.05 -19.95
C ALA A 138 -5.69 3.05 -18.89
N MET A 139 -5.60 1.75 -19.18
CA MET A 139 -5.90 0.70 -18.20
C MET A 139 -4.97 0.74 -16.99
N GLY A 140 -3.66 0.92 -17.22
CA GLY A 140 -2.67 1.06 -16.14
C GLY A 140 -2.93 2.30 -15.27
N GLU A 141 -3.20 3.45 -15.88
CA GLU A 141 -3.52 4.70 -15.17
C GLU A 141 -4.78 4.53 -14.31
N LYS A 142 -5.83 3.92 -14.88
CA LYS A 142 -7.07 3.65 -14.14
C LYS A 142 -6.86 2.63 -13.03
N ALA A 143 -6.03 1.61 -13.26
CA ALA A 143 -5.66 0.63 -12.24
C ALA A 143 -4.95 1.29 -11.06
N LEU A 144 -3.94 2.14 -11.31
CA LEU A 144 -3.27 2.90 -10.26
C LEU A 144 -4.23 3.82 -9.49
N GLN A 145 -5.16 4.47 -10.19
CA GLN A 145 -6.21 5.27 -9.52
C GLN A 145 -7.01 4.43 -8.52
N LEU A 146 -7.54 3.28 -8.94
CA LEU A 146 -8.34 2.40 -8.08
C LEU A 146 -7.54 1.80 -6.93
N ILE A 147 -6.24 1.57 -7.12
CA ILE A 147 -5.34 1.12 -6.06
C ILE A 147 -5.16 2.24 -5.02
N VAL A 148 -4.93 3.49 -5.45
CA VAL A 148 -4.84 4.66 -4.55
C VAL A 148 -6.11 4.83 -3.74
N GLU A 149 -7.28 4.82 -4.37
CA GLU A 149 -8.58 4.95 -3.66
C GLU A 149 -8.75 3.86 -2.58
N ARG A 150 -8.27 2.64 -2.84
CA ARG A 150 -8.27 1.55 -1.84
C ARG A 150 -7.28 1.80 -0.71
N LEU A 151 -6.08 2.29 -1.00
CA LEU A 151 -5.07 2.62 0.02
C LEU A 151 -5.58 3.76 0.91
N GLU A 152 -6.13 4.83 0.31
CA GLU A 152 -6.77 5.92 1.05
C GLU A 152 -7.85 5.41 1.99
N LYS A 153 -8.74 4.54 1.50
CA LYS A 153 -9.78 3.94 2.34
C LYS A 153 -9.20 3.17 3.52
N ARG A 154 -8.11 2.42 3.33
CA ARG A 154 -7.42 1.70 4.42
C ARG A 154 -6.78 2.63 5.42
N CYS A 155 -6.17 3.72 4.95
CA CYS A 155 -5.60 4.75 5.81
C CYS A 155 -6.69 5.43 6.67
N ARG A 156 -7.78 5.88 6.05
CA ARG A 156 -8.90 6.56 6.72
C ARG A 156 -9.67 5.66 7.69
N THR A 157 -9.60 4.34 7.52
CA THR A 157 -10.34 3.38 8.35
C THR A 157 -9.42 2.62 9.31
N GLY A 158 -8.63 1.70 8.79
CA GLY A 158 -7.79 0.80 9.57
C GLY A 158 -6.69 1.53 10.33
N LEU A 159 -5.86 2.30 9.61
CA LEU A 159 -4.74 3.02 10.21
C LEU A 159 -5.21 4.05 11.24
N LEU A 160 -6.17 4.92 10.86
CA LEU A 160 -6.72 5.90 11.79
C LEU A 160 -7.36 5.26 13.03
N ARG A 161 -8.12 4.17 12.88
CA ARG A 161 -8.70 3.46 14.03
C ARG A 161 -7.61 2.88 14.92
N GLY A 162 -6.56 2.31 14.35
CA GLY A 162 -5.43 1.77 15.10
C GLY A 162 -4.71 2.85 15.90
N ALA A 163 -4.46 4.01 15.29
CA ALA A 163 -3.82 5.14 15.95
C ALA A 163 -4.72 5.72 17.06
N LYS A 164 -6.03 5.85 16.85
CA LYS A 164 -6.99 6.27 17.91
C LYS A 164 -6.97 5.32 19.11
N GLY A 165 -6.99 4.01 18.86
CA GLY A 165 -6.91 3.01 19.93
C GLY A 165 -5.64 3.17 20.76
N TRP A 166 -4.51 3.36 20.08
CA TRP A 166 -3.22 3.58 20.75
C TRP A 166 -3.20 4.84 21.63
N ILE A 167 -3.71 5.96 21.15
CA ILE A 167 -3.78 7.21 21.93
C ILE A 167 -4.57 6.98 23.23
N LEU A 168 -5.71 6.29 23.14
CA LEU A 168 -6.57 6.00 24.29
C LEU A 168 -5.94 5.03 25.29
N GLU A 169 -5.12 4.09 24.84
CA GLU A 169 -4.38 3.15 25.70
C GLU A 169 -3.20 3.81 26.43
N CYS A 170 -2.68 4.93 25.90
CA CYS A 170 -1.53 5.66 26.43
C CYS A 170 -1.92 6.93 27.21
N THR A 171 -3.22 7.13 27.47
CA THR A 171 -3.76 8.26 28.27
C THR A 171 -4.16 7.72 29.64
#